data_AF-A0A439DB29-F1
#
_entry.id   AF-A0A439DB29-F1
#
_cell.length_a   1.000
_cell.length_b   1.000
_cell.length_c   1.000
_cell.angle_alpha   90.00
_cell.angle_beta   90.00
_cell.angle_gamma   90.00
#
_symmetry.space_group_name_H-M   'P 1'
#
loop_
_entity.id
_entity.type
_entity.pdbx_description
1 polymer ?
#
loop_
_entity_poly.entity_id
_entity_poly.type
_entity_poly.pdbx_seq_one_letter_code
_entity_poly.pdbx_strand_id
1 'polypeptide(L)'
;AMVDRARAVEALAAEVVDACQKAVREVFPGSKAEKDAAAREQGGEGEEEWRPVGADAVLAETLEAAWRKQEPPVIAAFERLSLLG
;
A
#
# COMPACT_ATOMS: atom_id res chain seq x y z
N ALA A 1 -33.55 -15.10 11.68
CA ALA A 1 -32.90 -15.71 12.86
C ALA A 1 -31.43 -15.27 12.93
N MET A 2 -30.67 -15.66 13.98
CA MET A 2 -29.25 -15.27 14.13
C MET A 2 -28.34 -15.85 13.03
N VAL A 3 -28.67 -17.05 12.53
CA VAL A 3 -27.95 -17.71 11.42
C VAL A 3 -28.06 -16.90 10.12
N ASP A 4 -29.25 -16.39 9.79
CA ASP A 4 -29.45 -15.59 8.57
C ASP A 4 -28.64 -14.29 8.62
N ARG A 5 -28.57 -13.66 9.81
CA ARG A 5 -27.72 -12.47 10.02
C ARG A 5 -26.25 -12.80 9.87
N ALA A 6 -25.80 -13.95 10.38
CA ALA A 6 -24.42 -14.37 10.26
C ALA A 6 -24.01 -14.62 8.80
N ARG A 7 -24.90 -15.24 8.00
CA ARG A 7 -24.68 -15.40 6.54
C ARG A 7 -24.65 -14.07 5.80
N ALA A 8 -25.50 -13.11 6.18
CA ALA A 8 -25.48 -11.78 5.59
C ALA A 8 -24.16 -11.04 5.89
N VAL A 9 -23.62 -11.19 7.11
CA VAL A 9 -22.31 -10.62 7.47
C VAL A 9 -21.17 -11.31 6.73
N GLU A 10 -21.21 -12.64 6.56
CA GLU A 10 -20.22 -13.37 5.77
C GLU A 10 -20.15 -12.86 4.32
N ALA A 11 -21.31 -12.68 3.68
CA ALA A 11 -21.38 -12.13 2.33
C ALA A 11 -20.84 -10.69 2.25
N LEU A 12 -21.25 -9.83 3.20
CA LEU A 12 -20.79 -8.45 3.26
C LEU A 12 -19.26 -8.36 3.46
N ALA A 13 -18.69 -9.21 4.30
CA ALA A 13 -17.24 -9.25 4.53
C ALA A 13 -16.48 -9.61 3.24
N ALA A 14 -16.99 -10.57 2.46
CA ALA A 14 -16.42 -10.93 1.17
C ALA A 14 -16.46 -9.76 0.17
N GLU A 15 -17.59 -9.03 0.11
CA GLU A 15 -17.72 -7.83 -0.73
C GLU A 15 -16.74 -6.72 -0.34
N VAL A 16 -16.55 -6.48 0.96
CA VAL A 16 -15.59 -5.48 1.46
C VAL A 16 -14.16 -5.84 1.08
N VAL A 17 -13.77 -7.11 1.23
CA VAL A 17 -12.42 -7.56 0.84
C VAL A 17 -12.18 -7.38 -0.64
N ASP A 18 -13.15 -7.74 -1.49
CA ASP A 18 -13.05 -7.54 -2.94
C ASP A 18 -12.95 -6.04 -3.30
N ALA A 19 -13.76 -5.19 -2.67
CA ALA A 19 -13.69 -3.74 -2.87
C ALA A 19 -12.33 -3.16 -2.46
N CYS A 20 -11.77 -3.58 -1.32
CA CYS A 20 -10.44 -3.17 -0.88
C CYS A 20 -9.36 -3.63 -1.87
N GLN A 21 -9.43 -4.86 -2.36
CA GLN A 21 -8.46 -5.37 -3.35
C GLN A 21 -8.53 -4.64 -4.69
N LYS A 22 -9.72 -4.17 -5.09
CA LYS A 22 -9.88 -3.32 -6.28
C LYS A 22 -9.31 -1.93 -6.04
N ALA A 23 -9.66 -1.30 -4.92
CA ALA A 23 -9.14 0.02 -4.55
C ALA A 23 -7.61 0.04 -4.48
N VAL A 24 -6.98 -1.00 -3.90
CA VAL A 24 -5.52 -1.10 -3.88
C VAL A 24 -4.93 -1.18 -5.29
N ARG A 25 -5.56 -1.91 -6.21
CA ARG A 25 -5.10 -1.99 -7.61
C ARG A 25 -5.23 -0.66 -8.36
N GLU A 26 -6.28 0.11 -8.07
CA GLU A 26 -6.53 1.42 -8.69
C GLU A 26 -5.61 2.51 -8.14
N VAL A 27 -5.39 2.53 -6.82
CA VAL A 27 -4.60 3.58 -6.14
C VAL A 27 -3.10 3.32 -6.21
N PHE A 28 -2.68 2.04 -6.31
CA PHE A 28 -1.26 1.65 -6.34
C PHE A 28 -0.87 0.94 -7.65
N PRO A 29 -1.00 1.60 -8.82
CA PRO A 29 -0.55 1.03 -10.09
C PRO A 29 0.98 0.88 -10.11
N GLY A 30 1.49 -0.30 -10.51
CA GLY A 30 2.94 -0.56 -10.68
C GLY A 30 3.62 -1.41 -9.60
N SER A 31 2.95 -1.69 -8.47
CA SER A 31 3.56 -2.42 -7.33
C SER A 31 4.04 -3.85 -7.58
N LYS A 32 3.56 -4.50 -8.66
CA LYS A 32 4.06 -5.82 -9.10
C LYS A 32 5.16 -5.74 -10.17
N ALA A 33 5.34 -4.60 -10.85
CA ALA A 33 6.21 -4.48 -12.02
C ALA A 33 7.52 -3.72 -11.76
N GLU A 34 7.61 -2.92 -10.70
CA GLU A 34 8.77 -2.06 -10.44
C GLU A 34 9.84 -2.66 -9.51
N LYS A 35 9.58 -3.81 -8.88
CA LYS A 35 10.57 -4.48 -8.01
C LYS A 35 11.84 -4.94 -8.73
N ASP A 36 11.83 -5.03 -10.06
CA ASP A 36 13.00 -5.41 -10.87
C ASP A 36 13.81 -4.20 -11.41
N ALA A 37 13.29 -2.96 -11.32
CA ALA A 37 13.93 -1.79 -11.92
C ALA A 37 14.78 -0.95 -10.94
N ALA A 38 14.51 -1.05 -9.63
CA ALA A 38 15.16 -0.21 -8.61
C ALA A 38 16.62 -0.59 -8.29
N ALA A 39 17.17 -1.64 -8.90
CA ALA A 39 18.55 -2.08 -8.65
C ALA A 39 19.61 -1.39 -9.54
N ARG A 40 19.22 -0.45 -10.42
CA ARG A 40 20.12 0.03 -11.49
C ARG A 40 20.47 1.53 -11.51
N GLU A 41 20.06 2.31 -10.51
CA GLU A 41 20.35 3.75 -10.51
C GLU A 41 21.05 4.20 -9.22
N GLN A 42 22.32 3.79 -9.08
CA GLN A 42 23.28 4.49 -8.22
C GLN A 42 24.54 4.73 -9.05
N GLY A 43 24.57 5.88 -9.71
CA GLY A 43 25.72 6.38 -10.46
C GLY A 43 25.60 7.89 -10.64
N GLY A 44 26.34 8.63 -9.82
CA GLY A 44 26.41 10.09 -9.87
C GLY A 44 27.53 10.59 -8.96
N GLU A 45 28.61 11.05 -9.59
CA GLU A 45 29.88 11.45 -9.00
C GLU A 45 29.87 12.91 -8.50
N GLY A 46 30.49 13.14 -7.35
CA GLY A 46 31.43 14.24 -7.08
C GLY A 46 31.05 15.68 -7.43
N GLU A 47 30.32 16.36 -6.53
CA GLU A 47 30.36 17.81 -6.27
C GLU A 47 29.86 18.02 -4.83
N GLU A 48 30.27 19.07 -4.11
CA GLU A 48 29.86 19.32 -2.71
C GLU A 48 28.32 19.39 -2.63
N GLU A 49 27.71 18.26 -2.28
CA GLU A 49 26.28 18.07 -2.22
C GLU A 49 25.70 18.97 -1.13
N TRP A 50 24.85 19.92 -1.52
CA TRP A 50 24.15 20.79 -0.58
C TRP A 50 23.38 19.94 0.43
N ARG A 51 23.73 20.05 1.72
CA ARG A 51 23.07 19.34 2.81
C ARG A 51 22.13 20.28 3.56
N PRO A 52 20.81 20.08 3.48
CA PRO A 52 19.88 20.90 4.25
C PRO A 52 20.08 20.67 5.76
N VAL A 53 20.02 21.74 6.55
CA VAL A 53 20.17 21.71 8.01
C VAL A 53 19.04 22.49 8.68
N GLY A 54 18.70 22.13 9.92
CA GLY A 54 17.65 22.82 10.68
C GLY A 54 16.28 22.73 10.02
N ALA A 55 15.61 23.86 9.84
CA ALA A 55 14.26 23.90 9.24
C ALA A 55 14.25 23.37 7.80
N ASP A 56 15.30 23.62 7.02
CA ASP A 56 15.40 23.17 5.64
C ASP A 56 15.54 21.64 5.56
N ALA A 57 16.12 21.00 6.57
CA ALA A 57 16.20 19.53 6.64
C ALA A 57 14.81 18.90 6.78
N VAL A 58 13.96 19.47 7.65
CA VAL A 58 12.58 18.99 7.83
C VAL A 58 11.76 19.18 6.56
N LEU A 59 11.94 20.30 5.86
CA LEU A 59 11.27 20.55 4.58
C LEU A 59 11.72 19.53 3.52
N ALA A 60 13.03 19.30 3.40
CA ALA A 60 13.57 18.31 2.46
C ALA A 60 13.02 16.90 2.74
N GLU A 61 13.01 16.46 4.01
CA GLU A 61 12.44 15.18 4.42
C GLU A 61 10.93 15.08 4.09
N THR A 62 10.18 16.17 4.27
CA THR A 62 8.73 16.19 3.97
C THR A 62 8.47 16.10 2.47
N LEU A 63 9.26 16.81 1.65
CA LEU A 63 9.17 16.75 0.20
C LEU A 63 9.52 15.37 -0.32
N GLU A 64 10.58 14.75 0.19
CA GLU A 64 10.91 13.36 -0.11
C GLU A 64 9.78 12.42 0.29
N ALA A 65 9.26 12.52 1.52
CA ALA A 65 8.20 11.64 2.02
C ALA A 65 6.90 11.78 1.22
N ALA A 66 6.56 12.99 0.78
CA ALA A 66 5.39 13.24 -0.06
C ALA A 66 5.50 12.57 -1.45
N TRP A 67 6.73 12.39 -1.94
CA TRP A 67 6.99 11.87 -3.30
C TRP A 67 7.42 10.39 -3.28
N ARG A 68 7.70 9.82 -2.11
CA ARG A 68 7.93 8.38 -1.94
C ARG A 68 6.67 7.60 -2.33
N LYS A 69 6.80 6.72 -3.31
CA LYS A 69 5.77 5.73 -3.65
C LYS A 69 5.51 4.87 -2.41
N GLN A 70 4.29 4.95 -1.89
CA GLN A 70 3.84 4.12 -0.78
C GLN A 70 3.68 2.68 -1.27
N GLU A 71 4.14 1.71 -0.48
CA GLU A 71 3.88 0.30 -0.78
C GLU A 71 2.38 0.02 -0.61
N PRO A 72 1.77 -0.79 -1.50
CA PRO A 72 0.36 -1.13 -1.36
C PRO A 72 0.13 -1.93 -0.07
N PRO A 73 -0.97 -1.68 0.66
CA PRO A 73 -1.30 -2.45 1.84
C PRO A 73 -1.68 -3.89 1.46
N VAL A 74 -1.33 -4.86 2.31
CA VAL A 74 -1.70 -6.26 2.13
C VAL A 74 -3.13 -6.47 2.63
N ILE A 75 -4.02 -6.90 1.74
CA ILE A 75 -5.38 -7.32 2.10
C ILE A 75 -5.42 -8.84 2.15
N ALA A 76 -5.45 -9.41 3.36
CA ALA A 76 -5.60 -10.85 3.56
C ALA A 76 -6.97 -11.35 3.08
N ALA A 77 -7.04 -12.60 2.65
CA ALA A 77 -8.31 -13.23 2.30
C ALA A 77 -9.19 -13.43 3.54
N PHE A 78 -10.50 -13.32 3.36
CA PHE A 78 -11.47 -13.66 4.39
C PHE A 78 -11.94 -15.11 4.18
N GLU A 79 -11.69 -15.96 5.18
CA GLU A 79 -12.18 -17.33 5.18
C GLU A 79 -13.64 -17.40 5.63
N ARG A 80 -14.35 -18.42 5.14
CA ARG A 80 -15.76 -18.64 5.49
C ARG A 80 -15.92 -18.92 6.99
N LEU A 81 -17.05 -18.51 7.55
CA LEU A 81 -17.37 -18.78 8.95
C LEU A 81 -17.61 -20.27 9.13
N SER A 82 -16.67 -20.96 9.78
CA SER A 82 -16.67 -22.43 9.95
C SER A 82 -17.94 -22.99 10.61
N LEU A 83 -18.62 -22.17 11.42
CA LEU A 83 -19.90 -22.52 12.06
C LEU A 83 -21.10 -22.47 11.11
N LEU A 84 -20.96 -21.86 9.92
CA LEU A 84 -22.02 -21.71 8.91
C LEU A 84 -21.87 -22.65 7.71
N GLY A 85 -20.70 -23.30 7.56
CA GLY A 85 -20.42 -24.33 6.54
C GLY A 85 -19.97 -23.75 5.21
#